data_AF-A0AAW0WLC0-F1
#
_entry.id   AF-A0AAW0WLC0-F1
#
_cell.length_a   1.000
_cell.length_b   1.000
_cell.length_c   1.000
_cell.angle_alpha   90.00
_cell.angle_beta   90.00
_cell.angle_gamma   90.00
#
_symmetry.space_group_name_H-M   'P 1'
#
loop_
_entity.id
_entity.type
_entity.pdbx_description
1 polymer ?
#
loop_
_entity_poly.entity_id
_entity_poly.type
_entity_poly.pdbx_seq_one_letter_code
_entity_poly.pdbx_strand_id
1 'polypeptide(L)'
;RPLAAFKTPGCLQDPWLPSRPLAVFKTPGCLQDPWLPSRPLAAFKTPGCLQDPWLPSRPLAAFKTPGCLQDPWLPSRPLAAFKTPGCLQDPWLSSRPLAAFKTPGCLQDPWLPSRPLAAFKTPGCLQDPWQP
;
A
#
# COMPACT_ATOMS: atom_id res chain seq x y z
N ARG A 1 5.76 -14.89 -16.05
CA ARG A 1 6.00 -13.98 -14.89
C ARG A 1 6.14 -14.86 -13.67
N PRO A 2 7.18 -14.69 -12.83
CA PRO A 2 7.26 -15.46 -11.60
C PRO A 2 6.08 -15.09 -10.69
N LEU A 3 5.44 -16.12 -10.13
CA LEU A 3 4.40 -15.97 -9.12
C LEU A 3 5.01 -16.32 -7.77
N ALA A 4 4.90 -15.41 -6.83
CA ALA A 4 5.38 -15.58 -5.47
C ALA A 4 4.20 -15.41 -4.50
N ALA A 5 4.00 -16.41 -3.66
CA ALA A 5 2.99 -16.36 -2.61
C ALA A 5 3.68 -16.60 -1.27
N PHE A 6 3.65 -15.60 -0.41
CA PHE A 6 4.18 -15.69 0.95
C PHE A 6 3.02 -15.83 1.91
N LYS A 7 3.04 -16.92 2.68
CA LYS A 7 2.11 -17.15 3.77
C LYS A 7 2.92 -17.51 5.01
N THR A 8 3.02 -16.58 5.95
CA THR A 8 3.64 -16.84 7.25
C THR A 8 2.56 -16.79 8.33
N PRO A 9 2.66 -17.59 9.40
CA PRO A 9 1.68 -17.57 10.49
C PRO A 9 1.86 -16.38 11.45
N GLY A 10 3.02 -15.71 11.40
CA GLY A 10 3.37 -14.59 12.28
C GLY A 10 3.71 -13.33 11.50
N CYS A 11 4.90 -12.78 11.77
CA CYS A 11 5.45 -11.64 11.05
C CYS A 11 6.28 -12.09 9.84
N LEU A 12 6.38 -11.24 8.83
CA LEU A 12 7.33 -11.37 7.72
C LEU A 12 8.05 -10.03 7.60
N GLN A 13 9.37 -10.07 7.58
CA GLN A 13 10.26 -8.91 7.53
C GLN A 13 11.11 -8.97 6.26
N ASP A 14 11.35 -7.81 5.68
CA ASP A 14 12.23 -7.60 4.52
C ASP A 14 12.00 -8.55 3.33
N PRO A 15 10.76 -8.93 2.96
CA PRO A 15 10.59 -9.82 1.83
C PRO A 15 10.92 -9.09 0.54
N TRP A 16 11.87 -9.66 -0.19
CA TRP A 16 12.36 -9.14 -1.44
C TRP A 16 11.96 -10.06 -2.60
N LEU A 17 11.51 -9.46 -3.70
CA LEU A 17 11.22 -10.19 -4.93
C LEU A 17 12.02 -9.66 -6.11
N PRO A 18 12.36 -10.49 -7.10
CA PRO A 18 12.97 -10.04 -8.35
C PRO A 18 11.94 -9.50 -9.35
N SER A 19 12.41 -8.98 -10.50
CA SER A 19 11.66 -8.10 -11.40
C SER A 19 10.34 -8.67 -11.99
N ARG A 20 9.31 -7.81 -12.08
CA ARG A 20 7.94 -8.10 -12.59
C ARG A 20 7.19 -9.22 -11.86
N PRO A 21 7.18 -9.24 -10.52
CA PRO A 21 6.52 -10.30 -9.78
C PRO A 21 4.99 -10.19 -9.86
N LEU A 22 4.33 -11.34 -9.83
CA LEU A 22 2.98 -11.46 -9.30
C LEU A 22 3.12 -11.91 -7.85
N ALA A 23 2.88 -11.01 -6.90
CA ALA A 23 3.16 -11.24 -5.49
C ALA A 23 1.89 -11.22 -4.65
N VAL A 24 1.73 -12.23 -3.80
CA VAL A 24 0.67 -12.27 -2.80
C VAL A 24 1.28 -12.48 -1.43
N PHE A 25 1.10 -11.51 -0.54
CA PHE A 25 1.53 -11.60 0.85
C PHE A 25 0.31 -11.77 1.75
N LYS A 26 0.32 -12.83 2.56
CA LYS A 26 -0.71 -13.13 3.56
C LYS A 26 -0.04 -13.44 4.88
N THR A 27 -0.04 -12.48 5.80
CA THR A 27 0.54 -12.66 7.14
C THR A 27 -0.49 -12.24 8.19
N PRO A 28 -0.83 -13.08 9.20
CA PRO A 28 -1.77 -12.74 10.25
C PRO A 28 -1.29 -11.59 11.14
N GLY A 29 0.03 -11.53 11.38
CA GLY A 29 0.69 -10.52 12.19
C GLY A 29 1.09 -9.30 11.35
N CYS A 30 2.38 -8.99 11.37
CA CYS A 30 2.93 -7.83 10.67
C CYS A 30 3.63 -8.22 9.37
N LEU A 31 3.62 -7.32 8.40
CA LEU A 31 4.50 -7.36 7.23
C LEU A 31 5.28 -6.06 7.21
N GLN A 32 6.60 -6.16 7.22
CA GLN A 32 7.51 -5.01 7.28
C GLN A 32 8.43 -5.03 6.06
N ASP A 33 8.69 -3.84 5.52
CA ASP A 33 9.66 -3.58 4.45
C ASP A 33 9.51 -4.46 3.18
N PRO A 34 8.30 -4.77 2.67
CA PRO A 34 8.19 -5.56 1.45
C PRO A 34 8.65 -4.75 0.24
N TRP A 35 9.60 -5.32 -0.51
CA TRP A 35 10.25 -4.67 -1.63
C TRP A 35 9.99 -5.38 -2.96
N LEU A 36 9.42 -4.66 -3.93
CA LEU A 36 8.96 -5.21 -5.20
C LEU A 36 9.48 -4.39 -6.39
N PRO A 37 10.52 -4.84 -7.12
CA PRO A 37 11.12 -4.10 -8.22
C PRO A 37 10.28 -4.25 -9.49
N SER A 38 9.86 -3.11 -10.04
CA SER A 38 9.40 -2.96 -11.43
C SER A 38 8.11 -3.68 -11.84
N ARG A 39 7.07 -2.90 -12.14
CA ARG A 39 5.73 -3.32 -12.63
C ARG A 39 5.11 -4.50 -11.84
N PRO A 40 5.15 -4.47 -10.51
CA PRO A 40 4.56 -5.54 -9.71
C PRO A 40 3.04 -5.56 -9.85
N LEU A 41 2.48 -6.77 -9.83
CA LEU A 41 1.11 -6.98 -9.41
C LEU A 41 1.18 -7.50 -7.97
N ALA A 42 0.77 -6.71 -7.00
CA ALA A 42 0.94 -7.05 -5.60
C ALA A 42 -0.40 -7.02 -4.85
N ALA A 43 -0.65 -8.06 -4.06
CA ALA A 43 -1.76 -8.10 -3.12
C ALA A 43 -1.22 -8.36 -1.72
N PHE A 44 -1.48 -7.41 -0.82
CA PHE A 44 -1.09 -7.48 0.57
C PHE A 44 -2.33 -7.68 1.43
N LYS A 45 -2.33 -8.73 2.25
CA LYS A 45 -3.41 -9.00 3.21
C LYS A 45 -2.81 -9.30 4.59
N THR A 46 -2.94 -8.31 5.47
CA THR A 46 -2.33 -8.31 6.80
C THR A 46 -3.37 -7.90 7.85
N PRO A 47 -3.96 -8.82 8.62
CA PRO A 47 -4.86 -8.47 9.73
C PRO A 47 -4.24 -7.53 10.76
N GLY A 48 -2.93 -7.67 11.05
CA GLY A 48 -2.17 -6.75 11.89
C GLY A 48 -1.73 -5.50 11.15
N CYS A 49 -0.42 -5.29 11.03
CA CYS A 49 0.17 -4.09 10.44
C CYS A 49 0.91 -4.38 9.13
N LEU A 50 0.87 -3.42 8.21
CA LEU A 50 1.74 -3.36 7.05
C LEU A 50 2.55 -2.06 7.12
N GLN A 51 3.87 -2.18 7.12
CA GLN A 51 4.78 -1.05 7.24
C GLN A 51 5.72 -1.01 6.05
N ASP A 52 6.01 0.21 5.59
CA ASP A 52 7.03 0.53 4.59
C ASP A 52 6.96 -0.26 3.27
N PRO A 53 5.77 -0.52 2.66
CA PRO A 53 5.73 -1.23 1.40
C PRO A 53 6.25 -0.35 0.25
N TRP A 54 7.27 -0.84 -0.45
CA TRP A 54 7.98 -0.10 -1.49
C TRP A 54 7.78 -0.68 -2.90
N LEU A 55 7.15 0.10 -3.78
CA LEU A 55 6.78 -0.33 -5.13
C LEU A 55 7.13 0.74 -6.20
N PRO A 56 8.31 0.68 -6.84
CA PRO A 56 8.96 1.82 -7.48
C PRO A 56 8.50 2.16 -8.90
N SER A 57 7.72 1.33 -9.59
CA SER A 57 7.48 1.55 -11.03
C SER A 57 6.20 0.91 -11.55
N ARG A 58 5.22 1.74 -11.94
CA ARG A 58 3.90 1.35 -12.47
C ARG A 58 3.27 0.15 -11.73
N PRO A 59 3.21 0.22 -10.39
CA PRO A 59 2.63 -0.86 -9.62
C PRO A 59 1.12 -0.93 -9.82
N LEU A 60 0.60 -2.16 -9.82
CA LEU A 60 -0.80 -2.44 -9.54
C LEU A 60 -0.85 -3.12 -8.18
N ALA A 61 -1.30 -2.38 -7.16
CA ALA A 61 -1.22 -2.80 -5.77
C ALA A 61 -2.59 -2.76 -5.10
N ALA A 62 -2.91 -3.81 -4.35
CA ALA A 62 -4.07 -3.86 -3.47
C ALA A 62 -3.61 -4.14 -2.04
N PHE A 63 -3.96 -3.23 -1.13
CA PHE A 63 -3.63 -3.30 0.28
C PHE A 63 -4.90 -3.50 1.09
N LYS A 64 -4.95 -4.58 1.86
CA LYS A 64 -6.05 -4.88 2.77
C LYS A 64 -5.53 -5.19 4.16
N THR A 65 -5.64 -4.19 5.03
CA THR A 65 -5.03 -4.23 6.36
C THR A 65 -6.05 -3.81 7.42
N PRO A 66 -6.75 -4.75 8.09
CA PRO A 66 -7.64 -4.45 9.22
C PRO A 66 -7.05 -3.55 10.31
N GLY A 67 -5.77 -3.72 10.66
CA GLY A 67 -5.05 -2.85 11.59
C GLY A 67 -4.54 -1.56 10.92
N CYS A 68 -3.22 -1.42 10.83
CA CYS A 68 -2.58 -0.19 10.37
C CYS A 68 -1.76 -0.40 9.09
N LEU A 69 -1.90 0.52 8.13
CA LEU A 69 -1.00 0.66 7.00
C LEU A 69 -0.18 1.94 7.18
N GLN A 70 1.14 1.82 7.19
CA GLN A 70 2.06 2.93 7.39
C GLN A 70 3.01 3.05 6.20
N ASP A 71 3.32 4.28 5.83
CA ASP A 71 4.37 4.67 4.89
C ASP A 71 4.35 3.94 3.51
N PRO A 72 3.19 3.71 2.87
CA PRO A 72 3.20 3.09 1.56
C PRO A 72 3.77 4.02 0.49
N TRP A 73 4.83 3.57 -0.19
CA TRP A 73 5.57 4.38 -1.15
C TRP A 73 5.42 3.88 -2.60
N LEU A 74 4.73 4.67 -3.44
CA LEU A 74 4.47 4.34 -4.84
C LEU A 74 4.82 5.51 -5.82
N PRO A 75 6.07 5.60 -6.33
CA PRO A 75 6.62 6.77 -7.04
C PRO A 75 6.22 7.02 -8.49
N SER A 76 5.58 6.10 -9.20
CA SER A 76 5.45 6.25 -10.66
C SER A 76 4.21 5.61 -11.23
N ARG A 77 3.21 6.43 -11.60
CA ARG A 77 1.93 6.03 -12.19
C ARG A 77 1.30 4.83 -11.49
N PRO A 78 1.12 4.87 -10.16
CA PRO A 78 0.53 3.75 -9.45
C PRO A 78 -0.95 3.62 -9.76
N LEU A 79 -1.41 2.37 -9.79
CA LEU A 79 -2.81 2.01 -9.65
C LEU A 79 -2.94 1.28 -8.30
N ALA A 80 -3.50 1.96 -7.30
CA ALA A 80 -3.49 1.48 -5.92
C ALA A 80 -4.88 1.49 -5.30
N ALA A 81 -5.22 0.42 -4.59
CA ALA A 81 -6.42 0.35 -3.77
C ALA A 81 -6.03 0.05 -2.32
N PHE A 82 -6.42 0.93 -1.41
CA PHE A 82 -6.16 0.83 0.00
C PHE A 82 -7.47 0.61 0.76
N LYS A 83 -7.53 -0.47 1.54
CA LYS A 83 -8.66 -0.78 2.41
C LYS A 83 -8.16 -1.09 3.81
N THR A 84 -8.32 -0.11 4.69
CA THR A 84 -7.72 -0.14 6.03
C THR A 84 -8.76 0.27 7.07
N PRO A 85 -9.50 -0.67 7.69
CA PRO A 85 -10.42 -0.39 8.79
C PRO A 85 -9.86 0.47 9.93
N GLY A 86 -8.61 0.25 10.32
CA GLY A 86 -7.91 1.06 11.32
C GLY A 86 -7.35 2.35 10.74
N CYS A 87 -6.02 2.48 10.70
CA CYS A 87 -5.33 3.72 10.33
C CYS A 87 -4.49 3.55 9.06
N LEU A 88 -4.55 4.54 8.18
CA LEU A 88 -3.67 4.66 7.02
C LEU A 88 -2.87 5.96 7.15
N GLN A 89 -1.57 5.84 7.31
CA GLN A 89 -0.68 6.96 7.60
C GLN A 89 0.35 7.15 6.48
N ASP A 90 0.66 8.41 6.20
CA ASP A 90 1.74 8.85 5.31
C ASP A 90 1.75 8.17 3.92
N PRO A 91 0.61 7.99 3.22
CA PRO A 91 0.65 7.39 1.91
C PRO A 91 1.26 8.36 0.90
N TRP A 92 2.33 7.91 0.26
CA TRP A 92 3.05 8.70 -0.72
C TRP A 92 2.81 8.12 -2.12
N LEU A 93 2.02 8.83 -2.95
CA LEU A 93 1.80 8.48 -4.35
C LEU A 93 2.20 9.62 -5.27
N SER A 94 3.24 9.41 -6.07
CA SER A 94 3.76 10.42 -7.02
C SER A 94 3.02 10.40 -8.37
N SER A 95 3.52 11.15 -9.35
CA SER A 95 3.01 11.48 -10.69
C SER A 95 1.91 10.57 -11.26
N ARG A 96 0.73 11.18 -11.45
CA ARG A 96 -0.49 10.60 -12.05
C ARG A 96 -0.95 9.33 -11.33
N PRO A 97 -1.15 9.37 -10.01
CA PRO A 97 -1.69 8.22 -9.30
C PRO A 97 -3.17 8.04 -9.63
N LEU A 98 -3.60 6.79 -9.77
CA LEU A 98 -5.00 6.40 -9.67
C LEU A 98 -5.17 5.60 -8.37
N ALA A 99 -5.83 6.21 -7.39
CA ALA A 99 -5.87 5.69 -6.03
C ALA A 99 -7.28 5.68 -5.46
N ALA A 100 -7.63 4.59 -4.79
CA ALA A 100 -8.84 4.52 -3.98
C ALA A 100 -8.48 4.21 -2.54
N PHE A 101 -8.87 5.09 -1.62
CA PHE A 101 -8.64 4.94 -0.19
C PHE A 101 -9.97 4.71 0.51
N LYS A 102 -10.06 3.62 1.27
CA LYS A 102 -11.21 3.32 2.11
C LYS A 102 -10.75 3.00 3.53
N THR A 103 -10.92 3.99 4.41
CA THR A 103 -10.43 3.92 5.79
C THR A 103 -11.51 4.39 6.77
N PRO A 104 -12.30 3.47 7.35
CA PRO A 104 -13.24 3.75 8.45
C PRO A 104 -12.65 4.54 9.62
N GLY A 105 -11.41 4.26 10.03
CA GLY A 105 -10.69 5.01 11.05
C GLY A 105 -10.05 6.28 10.50
N CYS A 106 -8.73 6.42 10.64
CA CYS A 106 -8.01 7.64 10.31
C CYS A 106 -7.18 7.52 9.03
N LEU A 107 -7.23 8.54 8.18
CA LEU A 107 -6.28 8.73 7.08
C LEU A 107 -5.48 10.02 7.34
N GLN A 108 -4.16 9.89 7.46
CA GLN A 108 -3.27 10.99 7.84
C GLN A 108 -2.22 11.23 6.76
N ASP A 109 -1.91 12.50 6.53
CA ASP A 109 -0.79 12.99 5.72
C ASP A 109 -0.66 12.38 4.30
N PRO A 110 -1.74 12.25 3.51
CA PRO A 110 -1.59 11.75 2.15
C PRO A 110 -0.90 12.77 1.26
N TRP A 111 0.17 12.34 0.59
CA TRP A 111 0.94 13.18 -0.32
C TRP A 111 0.74 12.78 -1.77
N LEU A 112 0.12 13.67 -2.56
CA LEU A 112 -0.28 13.43 -3.95
C LEU A 112 0.12 14.60 -4.88
N PRO A 113 1.35 14.65 -5.41
CA PRO A 113 1.98 15.87 -5.89
C PRO A 113 1.63 16.28 -7.33
N SER A 114 0.90 15.47 -8.11
CA SER A 114 0.79 15.70 -9.56
C SER A 114 -0.36 14.96 -10.22
N ARG A 115 -1.41 15.71 -10.60
CA ARG A 115 -2.61 15.22 -11.32
C ARG A 115 -3.17 13.91 -10.75
N PRO A 116 -3.50 13.85 -9.45
CA PRO A 116 -4.09 12.66 -8.86
C PRO A 116 -5.52 12.45 -9.34
N LEU A 117 -5.86 11.19 -9.58
CA LEU A 117 -7.22 10.69 -9.55
C LEU A 117 -7.36 9.86 -8.28
N ALA A 118 -7.74 10.52 -7.20
CA ALA A 118 -7.89 9.90 -5.89
C ALA A 118 -9.35 9.95 -5.43
N ALA A 119 -9.85 8.84 -4.91
CA ALA A 119 -11.14 8.77 -4.23
C ALA A 119 -10.89 8.37 -2.77
N PHE A 120 -11.39 9.19 -1.84
CA PHE A 120 -11.29 8.95 -0.41
C PHE A 120 -12.66 8.63 0.17
N LYS A 121 -12.73 7.56 0.96
CA LYS A 121 -13.91 7.23 1.77
C LYS A 121 -13.48 6.96 3.20
N THR A 122 -13.61 8.00 4.03
CA THR A 122 -13.22 8.00 5.44
C THR A 122 -14.36 8.52 6.32
N PRO A 123 -15.15 7.63 6.94
CA PRO A 123 -16.10 7.99 7.99
C PRO A 123 -15.44 8.65 9.22
N GLY A 124 -14.20 8.27 9.53
CA GLY A 124 -13.40 8.90 10.58
C GLY A 124 -12.60 10.11 10.07
N CYS A 125 -11.44 10.35 10.67
CA CYS A 125 -10.67 11.57 10.42
C CYS A 125 -9.86 11.48 9.11
N LEU A 126 -9.90 12.56 8.32
CA LEU A 126 -8.95 12.84 7.26
C LEU A 126 -8.12 14.05 7.69
N GLN A 127 -6.81 13.88 7.84
CA GLN A 127 -5.89 14.93 8.29
C GLN A 127 -4.83 15.22 7.22
N ASP A 128 -4.50 16.50 7.08
CA ASP A 128 -3.37 17.03 6.31
C ASP A 128 -3.22 16.48 4.88
N PRO A 129 -4.28 16.51 4.04
CA PRO A 129 -4.14 16.10 2.66
C PRO A 129 -3.33 17.12 1.88
N TRP A 130 -2.11 16.74 1.47
CA TRP A 130 -1.28 17.57 0.59
C TRP A 130 -1.59 17.28 -0.87
N GLN A 131 -2.23 18.24 -1.52
CA GLN A 131 -2.55 18.25 -2.95
C GLN A 131 -2.08 19.61 -3.52
N PRO A 132 -1.03 19.66 -4.35
CA PRO A 132 -0.62 20.88 -5.03
C PRO A 132 -1.47 21.16 -6.28
#